data_AF-A0A7S2CQN7-F1
#
_entry.id   AF-A0A7S2CQN7-F1
#
_cell.length_a   1.000
_cell.length_b   1.000
_cell.length_c   1.000
_cell.angle_alpha   90.00
_cell.angle_beta   90.00
_cell.angle_gamma   90.00
#
_symmetry.space_group_name_H-M   'P 1'
#
loop_
_entity.id
_entity.type
_entity.pdbx_description
1 polymer ?
#
loop_
_entity_poly.entity_id
_entity_poly.type
_entity_poly.pdbx_seq_one_letter_code
_entity_poly.pdbx_strand_id
1 'polypeptide(L)'
;RQCGASNGPKYTRRQFGRFRTVVEAVRRRGIAIPMLHVANSETLLEKLLDPTEFKSLLADPETGMTSQGFCRAGGALYGQRNHPDLLPVMSLRAQVRFIHRCDKGMTVGYDRTWIAQRQTRIATLSCGFADGYPRQLSNKGLVGVDERLCPIAGKVCMDQLMVDIG
;
A
#
# COMPACT_ATOMS: atom_id res chain seq x y z
N ARG A 1 8.40 8.23 13.72
CA ARG A 1 9.39 7.25 13.21
C ARG A 1 9.10 5.86 13.81
N GLN A 2 8.00 5.21 13.46
CA GLN A 2 7.57 3.94 14.10
C GLN A 2 7.51 2.72 13.16
N CYS A 3 7.57 2.93 11.83
CA CYS A 3 7.47 1.87 10.83
C CYS A 3 8.57 1.97 9.74
N GLY A 4 9.78 2.40 10.11
CA GLY A 4 10.91 2.46 9.18
C GLY A 4 11.70 1.16 9.18
N ALA A 5 11.65 0.41 8.08
CA ALA A 5 12.35 -0.87 7.87
C ALA A 5 13.88 -0.74 7.68
N SER A 6 14.54 0.24 8.30
CA SER A 6 16.00 0.42 8.16
C SER A 6 16.82 -0.55 9.02
N ASN A 7 16.17 -1.39 9.85
CA ASN A 7 16.75 -2.48 10.65
C ASN A 7 15.86 -3.74 10.66
N GLY A 8 15.02 -3.90 9.63
CA GLY A 8 13.86 -4.81 9.59
C GLY A 8 14.12 -6.23 10.11
N PRO A 9 15.06 -7.01 9.54
CA PRO A 9 15.22 -8.42 9.89
C PRO A 9 15.64 -8.67 11.34
N LYS A 10 16.62 -7.92 11.85
CA LYS A 10 17.10 -8.06 13.25
C LYS A 10 16.02 -7.68 14.26
N TYR A 11 15.25 -6.63 13.95
CA TYR A 11 14.15 -6.19 14.81
C TYR A 11 12.99 -7.21 14.81
N THR A 12 12.59 -7.69 13.63
CA THR A 12 11.56 -8.73 13.45
C THR A 12 11.93 -10.00 14.22
N ARG A 13 13.19 -10.45 14.11
CA ARG A 13 13.69 -11.61 14.87
C ARG A 13 13.57 -11.42 16.38
N ARG A 14 13.89 -10.22 16.89
CA ARG A 14 13.73 -9.90 18.31
C ARG A 14 12.26 -9.86 18.74
N GLN A 15 11.37 -9.33 17.91
CA GLN A 15 9.93 -9.36 18.19
C GLN A 15 9.40 -10.79 18.26
N PHE A 16 9.79 -11.64 17.31
CA PHE A 16 9.40 -13.05 17.31
C PHE A 16 9.93 -13.80 18.54
N GLY A 17 11.19 -13.56 18.93
CA GLY A 17 11.76 -14.13 20.16
C GLY A 17 10.96 -13.74 21.41
N ARG A 18 10.59 -12.46 21.56
CA ARG A 18 9.75 -11.99 22.67
C ARG A 18 8.35 -12.61 22.65
N PHE A 19 7.74 -12.72 21.48
CA PHE A 19 6.44 -13.35 21.32
C PHE A 19 6.49 -14.82 21.76
N ARG A 20 7.51 -15.56 21.34
CA ARG A 20 7.74 -16.95 21.76
C ARG A 20 7.86 -17.08 23.28
N THR A 21 8.66 -16.23 23.93
CA THR A 21 8.78 -16.25 25.41
C THR A 21 7.43 -16.06 26.12
N VAL A 22 6.55 -15.21 25.58
CA VAL A 22 5.21 -15.02 26.13
C VAL A 22 4.35 -16.27 25.93
N VAL A 23 4.36 -16.86 24.73
CA VAL A 23 3.62 -18.10 24.42
C VAL A 23 4.04 -19.23 25.37
N GLU A 24 5.34 -19.44 25.57
CA GLU A 24 5.89 -20.44 26.48
C GLU A 24 5.50 -20.18 27.94
N ALA A 25 5.50 -18.91 28.38
CA ALA A 25 5.07 -18.55 29.73
C ALA A 25 3.57 -18.81 29.98
N VAL A 26 2.73 -18.60 28.97
CA VAL A 26 1.29 -18.89 29.03
C VAL A 26 1.05 -20.41 29.06
N ARG A 27 1.74 -21.17 28.20
CA ARG A 27 1.64 -22.64 28.17
C ARG A 27 2.07 -23.29 29.49
N ARG A 28 3.17 -22.82 30.11
CA ARG A 28 3.62 -23.31 31.43
C ARG A 28 2.60 -23.12 32.55
N ARG A 29 1.57 -22.28 32.36
CA ARG A 29 0.45 -22.13 33.29
C ARG A 29 -0.74 -23.04 32.97
N GLY A 30 -0.58 -23.99 32.03
CA GLY A 30 -1.63 -24.89 31.59
C GLY A 30 -2.70 -24.22 30.73
N ILE A 31 -2.45 -23.02 30.21
CA ILE A 31 -3.43 -22.26 29.42
C ILE A 31 -3.30 -22.65 27.95
N ALA A 32 -4.36 -23.25 27.42
CA ALA A 32 -4.46 -23.58 26.01
C ALA A 32 -4.57 -22.31 25.14
N ILE A 33 -3.78 -22.24 24.07
CA ILE A 33 -3.84 -21.15 23.08
C ILE A 33 -4.35 -21.73 21.76
N PRO A 34 -5.64 -21.56 21.42
CA PRO A 34 -6.21 -22.18 20.22
C PRO A 34 -5.71 -21.54 18.93
N MET A 35 -5.25 -20.29 18.98
CA MET A 35 -4.87 -19.50 17.80
C MET A 35 -3.61 -18.68 18.06
N LEU A 36 -2.68 -18.71 17.11
CA LEU A 36 -1.46 -17.91 17.13
C LEU A 36 -1.29 -17.16 15.80
N HIS A 37 -1.01 -15.87 15.88
CA HIS A 37 -0.70 -15.04 14.72
C HIS A 37 0.43 -14.07 15.05
N VAL A 38 1.50 -14.12 14.26
CA VAL A 38 2.68 -13.24 14.46
C VAL A 38 3.18 -12.65 13.14
N ALA A 39 2.87 -13.32 12.02
CA ALA A 39 3.25 -12.87 10.69
C ALA A 39 2.18 -11.96 10.06
N ASN A 40 2.65 -11.03 9.23
CA ASN A 40 1.86 -10.29 8.25
C ASN A 40 2.34 -10.64 6.83
N SER A 41 1.66 -10.11 5.82
CA SER A 41 2.02 -10.36 4.43
C SER A 41 3.48 -10.02 4.10
N GLU A 42 4.03 -8.94 4.66
CA GLU A 42 5.45 -8.57 4.50
C GLU A 42 6.38 -9.68 5.02
N THR A 43 6.06 -10.23 6.20
CA THR A 43 6.86 -11.31 6.81
C THR A 43 6.93 -12.54 5.92
N LEU A 44 5.82 -12.87 5.24
CA LEU A 44 5.75 -14.02 4.33
C LEU A 44 6.48 -13.74 3.01
N LEU A 45 6.24 -12.60 2.39
CA LEU A 45 6.82 -12.25 1.09
C LEU A 45 8.34 -12.06 1.19
N GLU A 46 8.80 -11.33 2.20
CA GLU A 46 10.22 -11.04 2.42
C GLU A 46 10.94 -12.15 3.20
N LYS A 47 10.25 -13.27 3.47
CA LYS A 47 10.80 -14.44 4.19
C LYS A 47 11.52 -14.07 5.50
N LEU A 48 10.95 -13.13 6.27
CA LEU A 48 11.58 -12.58 7.48
C LEU A 48 11.52 -13.53 8.68
N LEU A 49 10.70 -14.57 8.60
CA LEU A 49 10.65 -15.67 9.56
C LEU A 49 10.79 -16.99 8.83
N ASP A 50 11.53 -17.91 9.42
CA ASP A 50 11.61 -19.30 8.95
C ASP A 50 10.24 -19.98 9.15
N PRO A 51 9.60 -20.51 8.09
CA PRO A 51 8.36 -21.25 8.21
C PRO A 51 8.43 -22.41 9.20
N THR A 52 9.60 -23.01 9.37
CA THR A 52 9.84 -24.11 10.31
C THR A 52 9.71 -23.64 11.76
N GLU A 53 10.26 -22.47 12.07
CA GLU A 53 10.16 -21.87 13.41
C GLU A 53 8.73 -21.47 13.77
N PHE A 54 7.95 -21.00 12.79
CA PHE A 54 6.54 -20.71 13.04
C PHE A 54 5.75 -21.99 13.25
N LYS A 55 5.96 -23.02 12.42
CA LYS A 55 5.29 -24.33 12.57
C LYS A 55 5.60 -24.98 13.93
N SER A 56 6.84 -24.93 14.39
CA SER A 56 7.20 -25.49 15.70
C SER A 56 6.53 -24.73 16.86
N LEU A 57 6.31 -23.42 16.72
CA LEU A 57 5.57 -22.63 17.71
C LEU A 57 4.09 -23.02 17.79
N LEU A 58 3.48 -23.48 16.70
CA LEU A 58 2.08 -23.91 16.68
C LEU A 58 1.85 -25.20 17.46
N ALA A 59 2.84 -26.09 17.52
CA ALA A 59 2.77 -27.30 18.32
C ALA A 59 3.18 -27.02 19.78
N ASP A 60 2.38 -27.48 20.73
CA ASP A 60 2.76 -27.56 22.14
C ASP A 60 3.34 -28.96 22.42
N PRO A 61 4.66 -29.10 22.63
CA PRO A 61 5.27 -30.41 22.84
C PRO A 61 4.91 -31.04 24.18
N GLU A 62 4.50 -30.25 25.18
CA GLU A 62 4.15 -30.77 26.50
C GLU A 62 2.74 -31.37 26.53
N THR A 63 1.79 -30.73 25.83
CA THR A 63 0.38 -31.14 25.82
C THR A 63 -0.02 -31.90 24.54
N GLY A 64 0.81 -31.87 23.49
CA GLY A 64 0.49 -32.40 22.17
C GLY A 64 -0.54 -31.57 21.39
N MET A 65 -1.02 -30.46 21.96
CA MET A 65 -2.03 -29.61 21.34
C MET A 65 -1.42 -28.77 20.20
N THR A 66 -2.17 -28.58 19.12
CA THR A 66 -1.76 -27.73 17.98
C THR A 66 -2.64 -26.50 17.87
N SER A 67 -2.03 -25.32 17.91
CA SER A 67 -2.68 -24.03 17.65
C SER A 67 -2.89 -23.80 16.16
N GLN A 68 -3.98 -23.13 15.79
CA GLN A 68 -4.17 -22.66 14.43
C GLN A 68 -3.31 -21.42 14.14
N GLY A 69 -2.53 -21.47 13.07
CA GLY A 69 -1.69 -20.35 12.62
C GLY A 69 -2.42 -19.41 11.66
N PHE A 70 -2.33 -18.11 11.87
CA PHE A 70 -2.85 -17.10 10.94
C PHE A 70 -1.80 -16.05 10.55
N CYS A 71 -1.97 -15.49 9.36
CA CYS A 71 -1.19 -14.37 8.87
C CYS A 71 -2.11 -13.18 8.56
N ARG A 72 -1.70 -11.97 8.94
CA ARG A 72 -2.42 -10.76 8.55
C ARG A 72 -2.09 -10.38 7.10
N ALA A 73 -3.06 -10.59 6.21
CA ALA A 73 -3.01 -10.05 4.86
C ALA A 73 -3.11 -8.52 4.93
N GLY A 74 -1.98 -7.83 4.71
CA GLY A 74 -1.86 -6.38 4.86
C GLY A 74 -1.39 -5.75 3.57
N GLY A 75 -0.18 -5.17 3.56
CA GLY A 75 0.38 -4.42 2.42
C GLY A 75 0.37 -5.17 1.09
N ALA A 76 0.37 -6.50 1.08
CA ALA A 76 0.24 -7.30 -0.14
C ALA A 76 -1.11 -7.12 -0.83
N LEU A 77 -2.21 -7.03 -0.08
CA LEU A 77 -3.55 -6.82 -0.65
C LEU A 77 -3.70 -5.43 -1.26
N TYR A 78 -3.03 -4.44 -0.68
CA TYR A 78 -3.08 -3.04 -1.12
C TYR A 78 -2.00 -2.67 -2.15
N GLY A 79 -1.19 -3.64 -2.59
CA GLY A 79 -0.10 -3.38 -3.53
C GLY A 79 0.93 -2.37 -3.01
N GLN A 80 1.17 -2.33 -1.70
CA GLN A 80 2.11 -1.38 -1.07
C GLN A 80 3.53 -1.49 -1.69
N ARG A 81 3.86 -2.68 -2.21
CA ARG A 81 5.08 -2.96 -2.96
C ARG A 81 4.75 -3.90 -4.11
N ASN A 82 5.43 -3.72 -5.24
CA ASN A 82 5.46 -4.71 -6.30
C ASN A 82 6.29 -5.91 -5.83
N HIS A 83 5.77 -7.12 -6.03
CA HIS A 83 6.45 -8.35 -5.69
C HIS A 83 6.20 -9.36 -6.82
N PRO A 84 7.20 -10.14 -7.26
CA PRO A 84 7.07 -11.05 -8.40
C PRO A 84 5.98 -12.13 -8.20
N ASP A 85 5.75 -12.53 -6.96
CA ASP A 85 4.72 -13.54 -6.61
C ASP A 85 3.31 -12.94 -6.48
N LEU A 86 3.14 -11.62 -6.69
CA LEU A 86 1.84 -10.95 -6.62
C LEU A 86 1.45 -10.43 -8.00
N LEU A 87 0.18 -10.62 -8.35
CA LEU A 87 -0.43 -10.07 -9.56
C LEU A 87 -1.30 -8.86 -9.19
N PRO A 88 -1.21 -7.73 -9.92
CA PRO A 88 -2.15 -6.64 -9.75
C PRO A 88 -3.54 -7.08 -10.21
N VAL A 89 -4.52 -7.07 -9.29
CA VAL A 89 -5.90 -7.52 -9.55
C VAL A 89 -6.90 -6.36 -9.69
N MET A 90 -6.46 -5.12 -9.54
CA MET A 90 -7.31 -3.93 -9.61
C MET A 90 -6.68 -2.88 -10.53
N SER A 91 -7.52 -2.19 -11.30
CA SER A 91 -7.15 -1.01 -12.07
C SER A 91 -8.19 0.08 -11.83
N LEU A 92 -7.76 1.26 -11.40
CA LEU A 92 -8.62 2.44 -11.31
C LEU A 92 -8.64 3.14 -12.69
N ARG A 93 -9.82 3.29 -13.27
CA ARG A 93 -10.02 3.95 -14.57
C ARG A 93 -11.05 5.07 -14.42
N ALA A 94 -10.85 6.15 -15.18
CA ALA A 94 -11.76 7.28 -15.23
C ALA A 94 -11.98 7.72 -16.68
N GLN A 95 -13.10 8.41 -16.94
CA GLN A 95 -13.41 8.94 -18.26
C GLN A 95 -12.91 10.39 -18.39
N VAL A 96 -12.43 10.75 -19.58
CA VAL A 96 -12.23 12.15 -19.96
C VAL A 96 -13.60 12.77 -20.19
N ARG A 97 -13.97 13.73 -19.33
CA ARG A 97 -15.25 14.45 -19.43
C ARG A 97 -15.17 15.68 -20.31
N PHE A 98 -13.99 16.31 -20.37
CA PHE A 98 -13.79 17.54 -21.11
C PHE A 98 -12.32 17.72 -21.49
N ILE A 99 -12.06 18.28 -22.67
CA ILE A 99 -10.73 18.69 -23.10
C ILE A 99 -10.76 20.19 -23.40
N HIS A 100 -9.86 20.92 -22.77
CA HIS A 100 -9.70 22.36 -22.93
C HIS A 100 -8.34 22.69 -23.54
N ARG A 101 -8.31 23.56 -24.56
CA ARG A 101 -7.06 24.18 -25.02
C ARG A 101 -6.63 25.21 -23.99
N CYS A 102 -5.38 25.10 -23.53
CA CYS A 102 -4.80 25.95 -22.50
C CYS A 102 -3.58 26.66 -23.07
N ASP A 103 -3.69 27.98 -23.28
CA ASP A 103 -2.61 28.78 -23.82
C ASP A 103 -1.53 29.06 -22.77
N LYS A 104 -0.32 29.42 -23.21
CA LYS A 104 0.81 29.73 -22.32
C LYS A 104 0.40 30.82 -21.32
N GLY A 105 0.69 30.59 -20.04
CA GLY A 105 0.36 31.51 -18.94
C GLY A 105 -1.00 31.27 -18.28
N MET A 106 -1.88 30.45 -18.88
CA MET A 106 -3.14 30.07 -18.23
C MET A 106 -2.89 29.12 -17.05
N THR A 107 -3.76 29.20 -16.05
CA THR A 107 -3.68 28.39 -14.82
C THR A 107 -4.76 27.32 -14.77
N VAL A 108 -4.46 26.18 -14.12
CA VAL A 108 -5.41 25.07 -13.98
C VAL A 108 -5.66 24.75 -12.50
N GLY A 109 -6.93 24.57 -12.15
CA GLY A 109 -7.38 24.13 -10.83
C GLY A 109 -7.27 25.18 -9.72
N TYR A 110 -7.56 24.73 -8.48
CA TYR A 110 -7.57 25.59 -7.30
C TYR A 110 -6.19 26.19 -6.99
N ASP A 111 -6.23 27.40 -6.43
CA ASP A 111 -5.08 28.19 -5.99
C ASP A 111 -4.05 28.46 -7.10
N ARG A 112 -4.42 28.22 -8.37
CA ARG A 112 -3.60 28.50 -9.56
C ARG A 112 -2.18 27.92 -9.45
N THR A 113 -2.06 26.74 -8.83
CA THR A 113 -0.75 26.12 -8.53
C THR A 113 0.00 25.57 -9.74
N TRP A 114 -0.69 25.45 -10.89
CA TRP A 114 -0.10 25.03 -12.15
C TRP A 114 -0.34 26.09 -13.20
N ILE A 115 0.71 26.42 -13.97
CA ILE A 115 0.70 27.41 -15.05
C ILE A 115 1.24 26.76 -16.32
N ALA A 116 0.52 26.89 -17.41
CA ALA A 116 0.90 26.37 -18.71
C ALA A 116 2.20 27.04 -19.21
N GLN A 117 3.26 26.26 -19.38
CA GLN A 117 4.55 26.76 -19.90
C GLN A 117 4.56 26.91 -21.44
N ARG A 118 3.61 26.26 -22.09
CA ARG A 118 3.38 26.22 -23.54
C ARG A 118 1.88 26.09 -23.79
N GLN A 119 1.45 26.39 -25.01
CA GLN A 119 0.12 25.98 -25.43
C GLN A 119 0.01 24.45 -25.32
N THR A 120 -1.04 23.97 -24.66
CA THR A 120 -1.28 22.55 -24.45
C THR A 120 -2.78 22.25 -24.40
N ARG A 121 -3.14 20.99 -24.19
CA ARG A 121 -4.51 20.54 -23.91
C ARG A 121 -4.60 19.94 -22.51
N ILE A 122 -5.67 20.28 -21.82
CA ILE A 122 -5.97 19.79 -20.47
C ILE A 122 -7.21 18.90 -20.53
N ALA A 123 -7.04 17.64 -20.14
CA ALA A 123 -8.14 16.71 -19.96
C ALA A 123 -8.65 16.78 -18.51
N THR A 124 -9.97 16.86 -18.33
CA THR A 124 -10.62 16.75 -17.02
C THR A 124 -11.17 15.34 -16.86
N LEU A 125 -10.77 14.66 -15.79
CA LEU A 125 -11.18 13.30 -15.46
C LEU A 125 -12.18 13.31 -14.31
N SER A 126 -13.22 12.48 -14.38
CA SER A 126 -14.20 12.29 -13.31
C SER A 126 -13.68 11.35 -12.22
N CYS A 127 -12.64 11.79 -11.51
CA CYS A 127 -12.07 11.11 -10.35
C CYS A 127 -11.34 12.15 -9.50
N GLY A 128 -11.61 12.18 -8.20
CA GLY A 128 -11.00 13.08 -7.25
C GLY A 128 -10.71 12.43 -5.90
N PHE A 129 -10.42 13.25 -4.90
CA PHE A 129 -10.05 12.73 -3.58
C PHE A 129 -11.21 12.11 -2.80
N ALA A 130 -12.46 12.42 -3.14
CA ALA A 130 -13.62 11.76 -2.55
C ALA A 130 -13.72 10.29 -3.01
N ASP A 131 -13.22 9.97 -4.21
CA ASP A 131 -13.12 8.61 -4.74
C ASP A 131 -11.92 7.83 -4.17
N GLY A 132 -11.13 8.45 -3.29
CA GLY A 132 -9.92 7.88 -2.71
C GLY A 132 -8.64 8.21 -3.48
N TYR A 133 -8.68 9.04 -4.53
CA TYR A 133 -7.46 9.47 -5.23
C TYR A 133 -6.63 10.42 -4.33
N PRO A 134 -5.36 10.13 -4.02
CA PRO A 134 -4.62 10.92 -3.04
C PRO A 134 -4.41 12.37 -3.47
N ARG A 135 -4.94 13.32 -2.68
CA ARG A 135 -4.79 14.76 -2.95
C ARG A 135 -3.32 15.20 -2.99
N GLN A 136 -2.44 14.49 -2.28
CA GLN A 136 -0.99 14.72 -2.24
C GLN A 136 -0.31 14.52 -3.59
N LEU A 137 -0.95 13.86 -4.56
CA LEU A 137 -0.46 13.70 -5.93
C LEU A 137 -0.70 14.93 -6.80
N SER A 138 -1.32 15.99 -6.29
CA SER A 138 -1.41 17.30 -6.96
C SER A 138 -0.05 17.75 -7.49
N ASN A 139 0.03 18.07 -8.79
CA ASN A 139 1.26 18.44 -9.52
C ASN A 139 2.41 17.41 -9.49
N LYS A 140 2.16 16.15 -9.10
CA LYS A 140 3.19 15.11 -8.96
C LYS A 140 2.79 13.77 -9.59
N GLY A 141 1.50 13.47 -9.59
CA GLY A 141 0.97 12.22 -10.11
C GLY A 141 1.04 12.16 -11.62
N LEU A 142 1.04 10.92 -12.11
CA LEU A 142 0.95 10.58 -13.53
C LEU A 142 -0.32 9.77 -13.74
N VAL A 143 -0.98 9.98 -14.88
CA VAL A 143 -2.16 9.23 -15.31
C VAL A 143 -1.88 8.65 -16.69
N GLY A 144 -2.19 7.36 -16.87
CA GLY A 144 -2.17 6.73 -18.19
C GLY A 144 -3.32 7.25 -19.05
N VAL A 145 -2.98 7.85 -20.19
CA VAL A 145 -3.92 8.28 -21.23
C VAL A 145 -3.42 7.68 -22.54
N ASP A 146 -4.18 6.73 -23.09
CA ASP A 146 -3.72 5.82 -24.15
C ASP A 146 -2.37 5.16 -23.76
N GLU A 147 -1.39 5.20 -24.66
CA GLU A 147 -0.04 4.63 -24.47
C GLU A 147 0.94 5.60 -23.78
N ARG A 148 0.45 6.65 -23.11
CA ARG A 148 1.29 7.72 -22.54
C ARG A 148 0.98 7.99 -21.08
N LEU A 149 2.01 8.35 -20.33
CA LEU A 149 1.86 8.88 -18.97
C LEU A 149 1.81 10.41 -19.04
N CYS A 150 0.69 10.96 -18.60
CA CYS A 150 0.42 12.39 -18.63
C CYS A 150 0.39 12.94 -17.19
N PRO A 151 1.06 14.09 -16.91
CA PRO A 151 1.13 14.64 -15.56
C PRO A 151 -0.16 15.34 -15.13
N ILE A 152 -0.48 15.25 -13.84
CA ILE A 152 -1.57 16.03 -13.24
C ILE A 152 -1.23 17.52 -13.31
N ALA A 153 -2.15 18.31 -13.85
CA ALA A 153 -2.08 19.76 -13.93
C ALA A 153 -2.93 20.39 -12.82
N GLY A 154 -2.28 20.89 -11.77
CA GLY A 154 -2.93 21.57 -10.66
C GLY A 154 -3.30 20.65 -9.49
N LYS A 155 -4.24 21.12 -8.67
CA LYS A 155 -4.72 20.36 -7.50
C LYS A 155 -5.77 19.32 -7.89
N VAL A 156 -5.64 18.14 -7.30
CA VAL A 156 -6.73 17.14 -7.27
C VAL A 156 -7.90 17.75 -6.48
N CYS A 157 -9.07 17.79 -7.10
CA CYS A 157 -10.31 18.31 -6.53
C CYS A 157 -11.11 17.17 -5.89
N MET A 158 -12.29 17.49 -5.33
CA MET A 158 -13.12 16.50 -4.62
C MET A 158 -13.54 15.36 -5.55
N ASP A 159 -14.07 15.71 -6.73
CA ASP A 159 -14.68 14.75 -7.66
C ASP A 159 -13.98 14.70 -9.04
N GLN A 160 -12.92 15.49 -9.22
CA GLN A 160 -12.22 15.61 -10.50
C GLN A 160 -10.74 15.94 -10.37
N LEU A 161 -9.98 15.63 -11.41
CA LEU A 161 -8.59 16.02 -11.56
C LEU A 161 -8.29 16.35 -13.03
N MET A 162 -7.33 17.24 -13.25
CA MET A 162 -6.94 17.71 -14.57
C MET A 162 -5.55 17.18 -14.94
N VAL A 163 -5.36 16.85 -16.21
CA VAL A 163 -4.15 16.22 -16.73
C VAL A 163 -3.69 16.96 -17.98
N ASP A 164 -2.40 17.31 -18.06
CA ASP A 164 -1.79 17.86 -19.28
C ASP A 164 -1.51 16.73 -20.27
N ILE A 165 -2.26 16.70 -21.38
CA ILE A 165 -2.19 15.65 -22.40
C ILE A 165 -1.38 16.05 -23.65
N GLY A 166 -0.80 17.24 -23.67
CA GLY A 166 -0.03 17.78 -24.81
C GLY A 166 -0.90 18.46 -25.87
#